data_AF-A0AAW4KMW7-F1
#
_entry.id   AF-A0AAW4KMW7-F1
#
_cell.length_a   1.000
_cell.length_b   1.000
_cell.length_c   1.000
_cell.angle_alpha   90.00
_cell.angle_beta   90.00
_cell.angle_gamma   90.00
#
_symmetry.space_group_name_H-M   'P 1'
#
loop_
_entity.id
_entity.type
_entity.pdbx_description
1 polymer ?
#
loop_
_entity_poly.entity_id
_entity_poly.type
_entity_poly.pdbx_seq_one_letter_code
_entity_poly.pdbx_strand_id
1 'polypeptide(L)'
;MSTFFVGEGNIGSAPEFQEFNNPPDEPRRLLRLNVYFDNPVPREGGYEDRGGYWAPVELWHRDAEHWSTLYQKGMRILVEGRTVKDEW
;
A
#
# COMPACT_ATOMS: atom_id res chain seq x y z
N MET A 1 -11.04 -15.53 -2.73
CA MET A 1 -10.72 -15.75 -1.30
C MET A 1 -9.66 -14.73 -0.95
N SER A 2 -9.87 -13.87 0.05
CA SER A 2 -8.93 -12.80 0.41
C SER A 2 -8.30 -13.08 1.77
N THR A 3 -6.99 -12.91 1.90
CA THR A 3 -6.29 -13.04 3.18
C THR A 3 -6.19 -11.67 3.83
N PHE A 4 -6.61 -11.53 5.09
CA PHE A 4 -6.40 -10.29 5.86
C PHE A 4 -4.90 -10.02 6.01
N PHE A 5 -4.50 -8.77 5.84
CA PHE A 5 -3.12 -8.35 5.88
C PHE A 5 -2.96 -7.10 6.73
N VAL A 6 -1.95 -7.10 7.60
CA VAL A 6 -1.46 -5.92 8.32
C VAL A 6 0.05 -5.93 8.21
N GLY A 7 0.64 -4.83 7.76
CA GLY A 7 2.09 -4.72 7.64
C GLY A 7 2.56 -3.28 7.64
N GLU A 8 3.74 -3.06 8.22
CA GLU A 8 4.42 -1.78 8.17
C GLU A 8 5.46 -1.78 7.04
N GLY A 9 5.56 -0.67 6.33
CA GLY A 9 6.44 -0.57 5.18
C GLY A 9 6.80 0.86 4.81
N ASN A 10 7.72 1.00 3.86
CA ASN A 10 8.13 2.30 3.30
C ASN A 10 7.69 2.41 1.85
N ILE A 11 7.16 3.58 1.49
CA ILE A 11 6.76 3.88 0.11
C ILE A 11 8.01 3.98 -0.78
N GLY A 12 8.10 3.17 -1.83
CA GLY A 12 9.27 3.09 -2.72
C GLY A 12 9.31 4.12 -3.84
N SER A 13 8.15 4.63 -4.27
CA SER A 13 8.00 5.55 -5.40
C SER A 13 7.00 6.67 -5.08
N ALA A 14 6.89 7.66 -5.96
CA ALA A 14 5.81 8.64 -5.83
C ALA A 14 4.44 7.94 -5.90
N PRO A 15 3.42 8.38 -5.13
CA PRO A 15 2.07 7.85 -5.23
C PRO A 15 1.47 8.06 -6.62
N GLU A 16 0.71 7.09 -7.10
CA GLU A 16 0.01 7.17 -8.39
C GLU A 16 -1.50 7.28 -8.16
N PHE A 17 -2.07 8.43 -8.49
CA PHE A 17 -3.52 8.67 -8.41
C PHE A 17 -4.18 8.47 -9.78
N GLN A 18 -5.32 7.79 -9.79
CA GLN A 18 -6.17 7.60 -10.97
C GLN A 18 -7.63 7.82 -10.62
N GLU A 19 -8.35 8.54 -11.49
CA GLU A 19 -9.79 8.74 -11.42
C GLU A 19 -10.45 8.08 -12.65
N PHE A 20 -11.42 7.21 -12.39
CA PHE A 20 -12.15 6.48 -13.41
C PHE A 20 -13.56 7.03 -13.53
N ASN A 21 -13.84 7.62 -14.69
CA ASN A 21 -15.17 8.11 -15.07
C ASN A 21 -16.01 6.93 -15.60
N ASN A 22 -16.64 6.17 -14.70
CA ASN A 22 -17.61 5.12 -15.04
C ASN A 22 -19.06 5.62 -14.83
N PRO A 23 -20.12 4.92 -15.31
CA PRO A 23 -21.47 5.50 -15.45
C PRO A 23 -22.14 5.75 -14.09
N PRO A 24 -23.30 6.43 -14.07
CA PRO A 24 -23.54 7.80 -13.58
C PRO A 24 -23.35 8.02 -12.07
N ASP A 25 -22.95 7.03 -11.28
CA ASP A 25 -23.27 7.00 -9.86
C ASP A 25 -22.16 7.55 -8.94
N GLU A 26 -20.88 7.47 -9.30
CA GLU A 26 -19.77 8.25 -8.68
C GLU A 26 -18.44 7.99 -9.41
N PRO A 27 -17.55 9.00 -9.59
CA PRO A 27 -16.18 8.74 -10.02
C PRO A 27 -15.46 7.82 -9.03
N ARG A 28 -14.85 6.74 -9.55
CA ARG A 28 -14.04 5.83 -8.74
C ARG A 28 -12.62 6.34 -8.68
N ARG A 29 -12.08 6.47 -7.48
CA ARG A 29 -10.75 7.02 -7.22
C ARG A 29 -9.84 5.95 -6.62
N LEU A 30 -8.66 5.82 -7.20
CA LEU A 30 -7.64 4.85 -6.82
C LEU A 30 -6.34 5.59 -6.51
N LEU A 31 -5.77 5.26 -5.36
CA LEU A 31 -4.38 5.56 -5.05
C LEU A 31 -3.56 4.27 -5.04
N ARG A 32 -2.53 4.21 -5.87
CA ARG A 32 -1.54 3.14 -5.87
C ARG A 32 -0.27 3.58 -5.18
N LEU A 33 0.20 2.75 -4.25
CA LEU A 33 1.49 2.89 -3.59
C LEU A 33 2.31 1.64 -3.87
N ASN A 34 3.60 1.81 -4.16
CA ASN A 34 4.55 0.69 -4.13
C ASN A 34 5.22 0.69 -2.76
N VAL A 35 5.07 -0.39 -1.98
CA VAL A 35 5.50 -0.43 -0.58
C VAL A 35 6.46 -1.59 -0.38
N TYR A 36 7.60 -1.31 0.27
CA TYR A 36 8.46 -2.36 0.80
C TYR A 36 8.03 -2.66 2.23
N PHE A 37 7.53 -3.87 2.46
CA PHE A 37 7.15 -4.35 3.79
C PHE A 37 8.34 -5.05 4.44
N ASP A 38 8.70 -4.61 5.65
CA ASP A 38 9.83 -5.20 6.38
C ASP A 38 9.43 -6.53 7.01
N ASN A 39 10.43 -7.41 7.21
CA ASN A 39 10.28 -8.64 7.97
C ASN A 39 11.31 -8.69 9.12
N PRO A 40 11.18 -7.81 10.13
CA PRO A 40 12.08 -7.82 11.27
C PRO A 40 11.80 -9.05 12.15
N VAL A 41 12.84 -9.80 12.49
CA VAL A 41 12.74 -10.96 13.37
C VAL A 41 13.47 -10.66 14.68
N PRO A 42 12.80 -10.83 15.84
CA PRO A 42 13.43 -10.57 17.13
C PRO A 42 14.58 -11.57 17.39
N ARG A 43 15.70 -11.05 17.89
CA ARG A 43 16.89 -11.79 18.33
C ARG A 43 17.33 -11.29 19.71
N GLU A 44 18.26 -11.99 20.35
CA GLU A 44 18.84 -11.50 21.60
C GLU A 44 19.52 -10.14 21.37
N GLY A 45 18.98 -9.10 22.01
CA GLY A 45 19.53 -7.75 21.96
C GLY A 45 19.05 -6.86 20.80
N GLY A 46 18.10 -7.30 19.96
CA GLY A 46 17.56 -6.45 18.89
C GLY A 46 16.68 -7.15 17.86
N TYR A 47 16.56 -6.53 16.69
CA TYR A 47 15.86 -7.07 15.53
C TYR A 47 16.85 -7.33 14.40
N GLU A 48 16.76 -8.50 13.79
CA GLU A 48 17.46 -8.86 12.56
C GLU A 48 16.51 -8.60 11.39
N ASP A 49 16.95 -7.80 10.42
CA ASP A 49 16.25 -7.64 9.15
C ASP A 49 16.44 -8.91 8.31
N ARG A 50 15.37 -9.71 8.13
CA ARG A 50 15.40 -10.89 7.26
C ARG A 50 14.95 -10.57 5.84
N GLY A 51 15.09 -9.31 5.46
CA GLY A 51 14.57 -8.75 4.23
C GLY A 51 13.10 -8.39 4.39
N GLY A 52 12.41 -8.44 3.26
CA GLY A 52 11.05 -7.99 3.13
C GLY A 52 10.58 -8.28 1.72
N TYR A 53 9.49 -7.66 1.33
CA TYR A 53 9.03 -7.78 -0.04
C TYR A 53 8.38 -6.49 -0.51
N TRP A 54 8.52 -6.25 -1.81
CA TRP A 54 7.78 -5.22 -2.51
C TRP A 54 6.38 -5.72 -2.81
N ALA A 55 5.37 -4.91 -2.51
CA ALA A 55 4.01 -5.17 -2.96
C ALA A 55 3.29 -3.86 -3.35
N PRO A 56 2.47 -3.90 -4.41
CA PRO A 56 1.55 -2.82 -4.68
C PRO A 56 0.44 -2.79 -3.62
N VAL A 57 0.08 -1.58 -3.21
CA VAL A 57 -1.06 -1.30 -2.33
C VAL A 57 -2.04 -0.45 -3.12
N GLU A 58 -3.26 -0.96 -3.28
CA GLU A 58 -4.35 -0.25 -3.93
C GLU A 58 -5.34 0.25 -2.88
N LEU A 59 -5.52 1.56 -2.81
CA LEU A 59 -6.47 2.22 -1.93
C LEU A 59 -7.58 2.86 -2.76
N TRP A 60 -8.72 2.19 -2.77
CA TRP A 60 -9.94 2.67 -3.42
C TRP A 60 -10.74 3.51 -2.42
N HIS A 61 -10.74 4.83 -2.59
CA HIS A 61 -11.39 5.74 -1.63
C HIS A 61 -11.68 7.12 -2.24
N ARG A 62 -12.76 7.78 -1.82
CA ARG A 62 -13.13 9.14 -2.31
C ARG A 62 -12.06 10.20 -2.06
N ASP A 63 -11.31 10.06 -0.97
CA ASP A 63 -10.25 10.99 -0.55
C ASP A 63 -8.86 10.60 -1.09
N ALA A 64 -8.77 9.62 -2.00
CA ALA A 64 -7.51 9.16 -2.59
C ALA A 64 -6.69 10.30 -3.22
N GLU A 65 -7.34 11.28 -3.84
CA GLU A 65 -6.71 12.48 -4.40
C GLU A 65 -6.03 13.34 -3.32
N HIS A 66 -6.69 13.53 -2.19
CA HIS A 66 -6.11 14.27 -1.08
C HIS A 66 -4.89 13.52 -0.54
N TRP A 67 -5.01 12.21 -0.31
CA TRP A 67 -3.93 11.40 0.23
C TRP A 67 -2.73 11.28 -0.71
N SER A 68 -2.92 11.35 -2.03
CA SER A 68 -1.81 11.39 -2.98
C SER A 68 -0.94 12.63 -2.83
N THR A 69 -1.47 13.73 -2.27
CA THR A 69 -0.68 14.93 -1.95
C THR A 69 0.09 14.83 -0.63
N LEU A 70 -0.33 13.93 0.26
CA LEU A 70 0.29 13.74 1.58
C LEU A 70 1.40 12.71 1.54
N TYR A 71 1.16 11.57 0.89
CA TYR A 71 2.12 10.47 0.83
C TYR A 71 3.30 10.80 -0.08
N GLN A 72 4.49 10.37 0.32
CA GLN A 72 5.74 10.62 -0.40
C GLN A 72 6.64 9.39 -0.32
N LYS A 73 7.53 9.26 -1.31
CA LYS A 73 8.59 8.25 -1.29
C LYS A 73 9.38 8.32 0.03
N GLY A 74 9.65 7.16 0.61
CA GLY A 74 10.37 6.98 1.86
C GLY A 74 9.49 7.05 3.11
N MET A 75 8.26 7.57 3.02
CA MET A 75 7.37 7.63 4.18
C MET A 75 7.06 6.23 4.71
N ARG A 76 7.13 6.11 6.04
CA ARG A 76 6.74 4.92 6.79
C ARG A 76 5.22 4.90 6.96
N ILE A 77 4.59 3.79 6.62
CA ILE A 77 3.14 3.62 6.72
C ILE A 77 2.80 2.26 7.33
N LEU A 78 1.63 2.19 7.96
CA LEU A 78 0.95 0.94 8.32
C LEU A 78 -0.15 0.71 7.27
N VAL A 79 -0.18 -0.48 6.70
CA VAL A 79 -1.22 -0.91 5.76
C VAL A 79 -2.05 -1.98 6.41
N GLU A 80 -3.34 -1.74 6.54
CA GLU A 80 -4.35 -2.72 6.92
C GLU A 80 -5.28 -2.96 5.73
N GLY A 81 -5.48 -4.21 5.35
CA GLY A 81 -6.30 -4.54 4.20
C GLY A 81 -6.35 -6.02 3.91
N ARG A 82 -6.35 -6.34 2.62
CA ARG A 82 -6.46 -7.72 2.12
C ARG A 82 -5.44 -7.96 1.02
N THR A 83 -4.72 -9.07 1.10
CA THR A 83 -3.89 -9.54 -0.01
C THR A 83 -4.77 -10.25 -1.03
N VAL A 84 -4.63 -9.85 -2.29
CA VAL A 84 -5.30 -10.44 -3.44
C VAL A 84 -4.23 -10.94 -4.41
N LYS A 85 -4.41 -12.14 -4.93
CA LYS A 85 -3.57 -12.68 -6.01
C LYS A 85 -4.43 -12.68 -7.27
N ASP A 86 -4.08 -11.83 -8.22
CA ASP A 86 -4.63 -11.86 -9.57
C ASP A 86 -3.71 -12.70 -10.47
N GLU A 87 -4.32 -13.52 -11.32
CA GLU A 87 -3.64 -14.26 -12.37
C GLU A 87 -3.96 -13.56 -13.69
N TRP A 88 -2.93 -13.23 -14.45
CA TRP A 88 -3.01 -12.54 -15.73
C TRP A 88 -2.51 -13.46 -16.84
#